data_AF-A0A146FH19-F1
#
_entry.id   AF-A0A146FH19-F1
#
_cell.length_a   1.000
_cell.length_b   1.000
_cell.length_c   1.000
_cell.angle_alpha   90.00
_cell.angle_beta   90.00
_cell.angle_gamma   90.00
#
_symmetry.space_group_name_H-M   'P 1'
#
loop_
_entity.id
_entity.type
_entity.pdbx_description
1 polymer ?
#
loop_
_entity_poly.entity_id
_entity_poly.type
_entity_poly.pdbx_seq_one_letter_code
_entity_poly.pdbx_strand_id
1 'polypeptide(L)'
;MSSEEQMEAKAKFRSEEANLYYTAATGLYNGNHWSALKIPHLGMRQYLHQQAGYLWDGDVINLRAALVGITTPQVWDAITSERCPVVFSDQERHTAMEEANEWNECEELLDFIRNDVGIDPEGGTEPANFEEDERDICWRNWPFKDDTDFPSSSLV
;
A
#
# COMPACT_ATOMS: atom_id res chain seq x y z
N MET A 1 -22.24 -11.05 -10.31
CA MET A 1 -21.52 -10.50 -9.15
C MET A 1 -21.37 -11.60 -8.12
N SER A 2 -20.14 -11.92 -7.73
CA SER A 2 -19.86 -12.89 -6.67
C SER A 2 -20.33 -12.35 -5.30
N SER A 3 -20.45 -13.21 -4.29
CA SER A 3 -20.78 -12.77 -2.92
C SER A 3 -19.72 -11.83 -2.35
N GLU A 4 -18.47 -12.00 -2.77
CA GLU A 4 -17.34 -11.20 -2.35
C GLU A 4 -17.38 -9.81 -2.98
N GLU A 5 -17.59 -9.73 -4.29
CA GLU A 5 -17.77 -8.47 -5.02
C GLU A 5 -18.95 -7.64 -4.45
N GLN A 6 -20.03 -8.31 -4.03
CA GLN A 6 -21.15 -7.62 -3.38
C GLN A 6 -20.78 -7.08 -1.99
N MET A 7 -19.96 -7.81 -1.23
CA MET A 7 -19.51 -7.39 0.09
C MET A 7 -18.58 -6.18 -0.01
N GLU A 8 -17.63 -6.22 -0.94
CA GLU A 8 -16.69 -5.14 -1.21
C GLU A 8 -17.43 -3.88 -1.68
N ALA A 9 -18.33 -4.00 -2.65
CA ALA A 9 -19.15 -2.89 -3.14
C ALA A 9 -19.97 -2.23 -2.01
N LYS A 10 -20.53 -3.05 -1.10
CA LYS A 10 -21.28 -2.55 0.06
C LYS A 10 -20.37 -1.89 1.09
N ALA A 11 -19.16 -2.40 1.31
CA ALA A 11 -18.18 -1.79 2.18
C ALA A 11 -17.76 -0.41 1.66
N LYS A 12 -17.45 -0.32 0.35
CA LYS A 12 -17.12 0.93 -0.32
C LYS A 12 -18.25 1.96 -0.21
N PHE A 13 -19.48 1.56 -0.54
CA PHE A 13 -20.65 2.44 -0.45
C PHE A 13 -20.84 3.02 0.97
N ARG A 14 -20.72 2.17 2.00
CA ARG A 14 -20.82 2.63 3.40
C ARG A 14 -19.68 3.57 3.79
N SER A 15 -18.48 3.33 3.28
CA SER A 15 -17.32 4.21 3.51
C SER A 15 -17.55 5.59 2.90
N GLU A 16 -18.06 5.65 1.65
CA GLU A 16 -18.40 6.89 0.96
C GLU A 16 -19.50 7.66 1.70
N GLU A 17 -20.56 6.96 2.15
CA GLU A 17 -21.63 7.54 2.96
C GLU A 17 -21.10 8.13 4.27
N ALA A 18 -20.26 7.39 5.00
CA ALA A 18 -19.63 7.86 6.22
C ALA A 18 -18.75 9.10 5.98
N ASN A 19 -18.00 9.13 4.87
CA ASN A 19 -17.16 10.27 4.52
C ASN A 19 -17.99 11.54 4.22
N LEU A 20 -19.14 11.40 3.55
CA LEU A 20 -20.08 12.50 3.34
C LEU A 20 -20.60 13.08 4.66
N TYR A 21 -21.07 12.21 5.57
CA TYR A 21 -21.53 12.65 6.89
C TYR A 21 -20.43 13.29 7.71
N TYR A 22 -19.24 12.69 7.70
CA TYR A 22 -18.06 13.23 8.38
C TYR A 22 -17.69 14.63 7.88
N THR A 23 -17.67 14.81 6.56
CA THR A 23 -17.35 16.09 5.91
C THR A 23 -18.38 17.15 6.29
N ALA A 24 -19.67 16.82 6.19
CA ALA A 24 -20.76 17.74 6.53
C ALA A 24 -20.74 18.13 8.02
N ALA A 25 -20.64 17.14 8.92
CA ALA A 25 -20.59 17.37 10.36
C ALA A 25 -19.34 18.17 10.75
N THR A 26 -18.18 17.83 10.19
CA THR A 26 -16.94 18.58 10.41
C THR A 26 -17.09 20.04 10.01
N GLY A 27 -17.65 20.30 8.82
CA GLY A 27 -17.88 21.66 8.32
C GLY A 27 -18.83 22.47 9.20
N LEU A 28 -19.83 21.83 9.81
CA LEU A 28 -20.82 22.49 10.66
C LEU A 28 -20.33 22.72 12.10
N TYR A 29 -19.61 21.75 12.66
CA TYR A 29 -19.35 21.70 14.10
C TYR A 29 -17.88 21.90 14.49
N ASN A 30 -16.93 21.80 13.55
CA ASN A 30 -15.51 21.94 13.84
C ASN A 30 -14.77 22.76 12.77
N GLY A 31 -14.85 24.09 12.90
CA GLY A 31 -14.22 25.02 11.97
C GLY A 31 -12.69 24.88 11.87
N ASN A 32 -12.02 24.50 12.96
CA ASN A 32 -10.57 24.26 12.95
C ASN A 32 -10.22 23.04 12.09
N HIS A 33 -10.95 21.94 12.30
CA HIS A 33 -10.75 20.72 11.53
C HIS A 33 -11.12 20.91 10.04
N TRP A 34 -12.21 21.64 9.78
CA TRP A 34 -12.59 22.02 8.42
C TRP A 34 -11.52 22.86 7.71
N SER A 35 -10.86 23.75 8.44
CA SER A 35 -9.74 24.54 7.90
C SER A 35 -8.52 23.66 7.60
N ALA A 36 -8.26 22.66 8.44
CA ALA A 36 -7.19 21.69 8.20
C ALA A 36 -7.43 20.84 6.94
N LEU A 37 -8.67 20.40 6.70
CA LEU A 37 -9.04 19.66 5.48
C LEU A 37 -8.85 20.46 4.19
N LYS A 38 -8.81 21.81 4.28
CA LYS A 38 -8.60 22.72 3.15
C LYS A 38 -7.15 23.09 2.91
N ILE A 39 -6.20 22.53 3.68
CA ILE A 39 -4.78 22.81 3.48
C ILE A 39 -4.37 22.42 2.05
N PRO A 40 -3.69 23.31 1.29
CA PRO A 40 -3.25 23.01 -0.07
C PRO A 40 -2.37 21.77 -0.11
N HIS A 41 -2.65 20.90 -1.08
CA HIS A 41 -1.91 19.65 -1.32
C HIS A 41 -1.82 18.74 -0.07
N LEU A 42 -2.87 18.73 0.78
CA LEU A 42 -2.90 17.94 2.02
C LEU A 42 -2.51 16.48 1.80
N GLY A 43 -3.04 15.83 0.76
CA GLY A 43 -2.71 14.43 0.45
C GLY A 43 -1.22 14.21 0.16
N MET A 44 -0.57 15.12 -0.58
CA MET A 44 0.87 15.03 -0.84
C MET A 44 1.71 15.26 0.41
N ARG A 45 1.28 16.20 1.28
CA ARG A 45 1.94 16.41 2.59
C ARG A 45 1.82 15.18 3.48
N GLN A 46 0.63 14.61 3.58
CA GLN A 46 0.36 13.38 4.34
C GLN A 46 1.17 12.21 3.80
N TYR A 47 1.19 12.03 2.48
CA TYR A 47 1.98 11.00 1.83
C TYR A 47 3.47 11.13 2.16
N LEU A 48 4.06 12.33 2.05
CA LEU A 48 5.46 12.56 2.43
C LEU A 48 5.73 12.21 3.90
N HIS A 49 4.85 12.62 4.82
CA HIS A 49 4.97 12.28 6.24
C HIS A 49 4.90 10.77 6.47
N GLN A 50 4.01 10.09 5.77
CA GLN A 50 3.86 8.63 5.86
C GLN A 50 5.12 7.92 5.37
N GLN A 51 5.65 8.32 4.21
CA GLN A 51 6.87 7.74 3.64
C GLN A 51 8.12 8.01 4.49
N ALA A 52 8.20 9.17 5.15
CA ALA A 52 9.26 9.44 6.12
C ALA A 52 9.20 8.54 7.36
N GLY A 53 8.01 7.99 7.69
CA GLY A 53 7.81 7.04 8.77
C GLY A 53 8.24 5.62 8.43
N TYR A 54 8.10 5.20 7.16
CA TYR A 54 8.46 3.86 6.67
C TYR A 54 9.96 3.62 6.48
N LEU A 55 10.81 4.60 6.79
CA LEU A 55 12.27 4.45 6.65
C LEU A 55 12.87 3.28 7.44
N TRP A 56 12.17 2.79 8.46
CA TRP A 56 12.57 1.61 9.23
C TRP A 56 12.43 0.29 8.46
N ASP A 57 11.58 0.27 7.43
CA ASP A 57 11.41 -0.87 6.51
C ASP A 57 12.37 -0.79 5.31
N GLY A 58 13.15 0.29 5.20
CA GLY A 58 14.21 0.45 4.21
C GLY A 58 13.77 0.94 2.83
N ASP A 59 12.47 1.22 2.62
CA ASP A 59 11.98 1.79 1.35
C ASP A 59 12.25 3.31 1.29
N VAL A 60 13.19 3.70 0.43
CA VAL A 60 13.49 5.11 0.10
C VAL A 60 12.94 5.53 -1.26
N ILE A 61 12.43 4.58 -2.05
CA ILE A 61 11.96 4.80 -3.43
C ILE A 61 10.71 5.68 -3.39
N ASN A 62 9.71 5.29 -2.60
CA ASN A 62 8.49 6.06 -2.44
C ASN A 62 8.70 7.40 -1.73
N LEU A 63 9.66 7.47 -0.81
CA LEU A 63 10.06 8.75 -0.19
C LEU A 63 10.67 9.70 -1.22
N ARG A 64 11.54 9.20 -2.11
CA ARG A 64 12.14 10.00 -3.19
C ARG A 64 11.06 10.52 -4.14
N ALA A 65 10.09 9.68 -4.50
CA ALA A 65 8.95 10.09 -5.31
C ALA A 65 8.11 11.18 -4.61
N ALA A 66 7.80 11.02 -3.32
CA ALA A 66 7.09 12.03 -2.53
C ALA A 66 7.80 13.38 -2.52
N LEU A 67 9.13 13.37 -2.32
CA LEU A 67 9.97 14.57 -2.33
C LEU A 67 9.98 15.24 -3.71
N VAL A 68 10.13 14.47 -4.79
CA VAL A 68 10.08 15.01 -6.15
C VAL A 68 8.72 15.68 -6.42
N GLY A 69 7.61 15.04 -6.02
CA GLY A 69 6.27 15.56 -6.22
C GLY A 69 6.02 16.88 -5.48
N ILE A 70 6.36 16.95 -4.19
CA ILE A 70 6.10 18.12 -3.36
C ILE A 70 6.98 19.33 -3.71
N THR A 71 8.18 19.07 -4.26
CA THR A 71 9.16 20.10 -4.65
C THR A 71 8.96 20.60 -6.08
N THR A 72 7.84 20.25 -6.73
CA THR A 72 7.45 20.90 -7.98
C THR A 72 7.07 22.34 -7.71
N PRO A 73 7.41 23.31 -8.58
CA PRO A 73 7.10 24.72 -8.37
C PRO A 73 5.61 24.97 -8.08
N GLN A 74 4.73 24.26 -8.79
CA GLN A 74 3.28 24.40 -8.64
C GLN A 74 2.80 24.01 -7.24
N VAL A 75 3.39 22.99 -6.63
CA VAL A 75 3.02 22.50 -5.30
C VAL A 75 3.72 23.29 -4.21
N TRP A 76 5.03 23.49 -4.33
CA TRP A 76 5.83 24.16 -3.32
C TRP A 76 5.39 25.61 -3.09
N ASP A 77 5.14 26.36 -4.16
CA ASP A 77 4.70 27.76 -4.08
C ASP A 77 3.29 27.89 -3.47
N ALA A 78 2.46 26.84 -3.56
CA ALA A 78 1.16 26.77 -2.90
C ALA A 78 1.27 26.38 -1.40
N ILE A 79 2.40 25.83 -0.97
CA ILE A 79 2.65 25.42 0.41
C ILE A 79 3.31 26.54 1.21
N THR A 80 4.30 27.22 0.63
CA THR A 80 5.11 28.26 1.27
C THR A 80 5.63 29.27 0.26
N SER A 81 5.91 30.50 0.71
CA SER A 81 6.58 31.52 -0.09
C SER A 81 8.12 31.42 -0.05
N GLU A 82 8.66 30.51 0.76
CA GLU A 82 10.10 30.30 0.87
C GLU A 82 10.67 29.53 -0.31
N ARG A 83 11.95 29.74 -0.63
CA ARG A 83 12.62 28.94 -1.66
C ARG A 83 12.75 27.50 -1.23
N CYS A 84 12.48 26.56 -2.14
CA CYS A 84 12.66 25.15 -1.87
C CYS A 84 14.14 24.84 -1.56
N PRO A 85 14.45 24.14 -0.46
CA PRO A 85 15.84 23.87 -0.07
C PRO A 85 16.54 22.83 -0.95
N VAL A 86 15.77 22.08 -1.74
CA VAL A 86 16.22 21.01 -2.62
C VAL A 86 15.61 21.21 -3.99
N VAL A 87 16.40 20.96 -5.04
CA VAL A 87 15.95 21.04 -6.42
C VAL A 87 16.40 19.77 -7.14
N PHE A 88 15.46 19.12 -7.79
CA PHE A 88 15.71 17.96 -8.64
C PHE A 88 15.70 18.38 -10.11
N SER A 89 16.66 17.87 -10.87
CA SER A 89 16.69 17.95 -12.32
C SER A 89 15.54 17.14 -12.94
N ASP A 90 15.15 17.48 -14.17
CA ASP A 90 14.07 16.77 -14.86
C ASP A 90 14.34 15.27 -15.00
N GLN A 91 15.62 14.90 -15.18
CA GLN A 91 16.03 13.49 -15.22
C GLN A 91 15.81 12.79 -13.87
N GLU A 92 16.21 13.40 -12.75
CA GLU A 92 15.99 12.83 -11.41
C GLU A 92 14.50 12.71 -11.10
N ARG A 93 13.70 13.66 -11.55
CA ARG A 93 12.25 13.64 -11.38
C ARG A 93 11.63 12.47 -12.14
N HIS A 94 11.99 12.31 -13.41
CA HIS A 94 11.51 11.22 -14.25
C HIS A 94 11.89 9.86 -13.66
N THR A 95 13.18 9.67 -13.36
CA THR A 95 13.69 8.42 -12.79
C THR A 95 13.02 8.08 -11.45
N ALA A 96 12.84 9.06 -10.55
CA ALA A 96 12.16 8.79 -9.28
C ALA A 96 10.69 8.36 -9.45
N MET A 97 9.99 8.89 -10.45
CA MET A 97 8.61 8.49 -10.73
C MET A 97 8.54 7.10 -11.38
N GLU A 98 9.47 6.78 -12.29
CA GLU A 98 9.57 5.45 -12.91
C GLU A 98 9.90 4.37 -11.87
N GLU A 99 10.94 4.58 -11.05
CA GLU A 99 11.35 3.65 -10.00
C GLU A 99 10.21 3.38 -9.02
N ALA A 100 9.47 4.42 -8.60
CA ALA A 100 8.33 4.25 -7.70
C ALA A 100 7.15 3.54 -8.37
N ASN A 101 6.92 3.77 -9.66
CA ASN A 101 5.90 3.04 -10.40
C ASN A 101 6.22 1.55 -10.50
N GLU A 102 7.46 1.20 -10.91
CA GLU A 102 7.92 -0.18 -10.98
C GLU A 102 7.87 -0.87 -9.60
N TRP A 103 8.27 -0.16 -8.54
CA TRP A 103 8.19 -0.67 -7.17
C TRP A 103 6.75 -0.96 -6.75
N ASN A 104 5.82 -0.03 -6.98
CA ASN A 104 4.42 -0.22 -6.62
C ASN A 104 3.77 -1.38 -7.41
N GLU A 105 4.12 -1.56 -8.69
CA GLU A 105 3.67 -2.72 -9.47
C GLU A 105 4.19 -4.05 -8.89
N CYS A 106 5.45 -4.08 -8.44
CA CYS A 106 6.01 -5.24 -7.75
C CYS A 106 5.34 -5.52 -6.41
N GLU A 107 5.06 -4.49 -5.62
CA GLU A 107 4.37 -4.63 -4.33
C GLU A 107 2.93 -5.13 -4.52
N GLU A 108 2.20 -4.63 -5.53
CA GLU A 108 0.86 -5.16 -5.86
C GLU A 108 0.89 -6.66 -6.21
N LEU A 109 1.88 -7.08 -7.00
CA LEU A 109 2.08 -8.49 -7.32
C LEU A 109 2.45 -9.31 -6.09
N LEU A 110 3.32 -8.78 -5.23
CA LEU A 110 3.75 -9.45 -4.01
C LEU A 110 2.59 -9.60 -3.03
N ASP A 111 1.75 -8.57 -2.87
CA ASP A 111 0.56 -8.63 -2.03
C ASP A 111 -0.45 -9.64 -2.55
N PHE A 112 -0.63 -9.74 -3.87
CA PHE A 112 -1.44 -10.80 -4.46
C PHE A 112 -0.92 -12.19 -4.07
N ILE A 113 0.39 -12.42 -4.18
CA ILE A 113 1.01 -13.71 -3.81
C ILE A 113 0.90 -13.97 -2.30
N ARG A 114 1.15 -12.96 -1.46
CA ARG A 114 1.02 -13.06 0.00
C ARG A 114 -0.39 -13.47 0.41
N ASN A 115 -1.41 -12.85 -0.19
CA ASN A 115 -2.81 -13.19 0.07
C ASN A 115 -3.17 -14.61 -0.38
N ASP A 116 -2.64 -15.07 -1.52
CA ASP A 116 -2.85 -16.45 -2.00
C ASP A 116 -2.20 -17.49 -1.07
N VAL A 117 -1.00 -17.18 -0.55
CA VAL A 117 -0.26 -18.05 0.38
C VAL A 117 -0.78 -17.92 1.83
N GLY A 118 -1.53 -16.88 2.16
CA GLY A 118 -2.05 -16.63 3.50
C GLY A 118 -0.99 -16.09 4.49
N ILE A 119 0.02 -15.39 3.98
CA ILE A 119 1.06 -14.76 4.81
C ILE A 119 0.84 -13.25 4.93
N ASP A 120 1.19 -12.70 6.09
CA ASP A 120 1.15 -11.26 6.35
C ASP A 120 2.32 -10.52 5.66
N PRO A 121 2.33 -9.18 5.64
CA PRO A 121 3.41 -8.40 5.01
C PRO A 121 4.81 -8.66 5.58
N GLU A 122 4.89 -9.08 6.86
CA GLU A 122 6.12 -9.43 7.57
C GLU A 122 6.54 -10.90 7.34
N GLY A 123 5.74 -11.66 6.57
CA GLY A 123 5.96 -13.07 6.28
C GLY A 123 5.47 -14.01 7.38
N GLY A 124 4.67 -13.53 8.33
CA GLY A 124 4.02 -14.34 9.34
C GLY A 124 2.77 -15.07 8.82
N THR A 125 2.37 -16.11 9.53
CA THR A 125 1.09 -16.83 9.33
C THR A 125 0.31 -16.78 10.65
N GLU A 126 -1.00 -16.99 10.60
CA GLU A 126 -1.78 -17.07 11.83
C GLU A 126 -1.28 -18.23 12.72
N PRO A 127 -1.23 -18.08 14.05
CA PRO A 127 -0.77 -19.15 14.94
C PRO A 127 -1.52 -20.47 14.79
N ALA A 128 -2.78 -20.43 14.33
CA ALA A 128 -3.59 -21.60 14.06
C ALA A 128 -3.12 -22.40 12.82
N ASN A 129 -2.50 -21.73 11.86
CA ASN A 129 -2.03 -22.31 10.60
C ASN A 129 -0.55 -22.71 10.67
N PHE A 130 0.20 -22.17 11.64
CA PHE A 130 1.64 -22.42 11.81
C PHE A 130 2.04 -23.90 11.74
N GLU A 131 1.38 -24.79 12.49
CA GLU A 131 1.70 -26.23 12.49
C GLU A 131 1.31 -26.94 11.18
N GLU A 132 0.30 -26.44 10.47
CA GLU A 132 -0.12 -26.99 9.18
C GLU A 132 0.85 -26.55 8.07
N ASP A 133 1.21 -25.27 8.05
CA ASP A 133 2.18 -24.69 7.13
C ASP A 133 3.57 -25.31 7.32
N GLU A 134 4.03 -25.52 8.56
CA GLU A 134 5.28 -26.23 8.85
C GLU A 134 5.26 -27.67 8.32
N ARG A 135 4.13 -28.38 8.46
CA ARG A 135 3.98 -29.75 7.94
C ARG A 135 3.96 -29.78 6.42
N ASP A 136 3.25 -28.86 5.75
CA ASP A 136 3.22 -28.79 4.30
C ASP A 136 4.58 -28.40 3.71
N ILE A 137 5.30 -27.44 4.32
CA ILE A 137 6.65 -27.07 3.90
C ILE A 137 7.62 -28.25 4.09
N CYS A 138 7.58 -28.91 5.25
CA CYS A 138 8.41 -30.08 5.53
C CYS A 138 8.10 -31.22 4.56
N TRP A 139 6.83 -31.42 4.24
CA TRP A 139 6.41 -32.36 3.21
C TRP A 139 6.93 -31.94 1.84
N ARG A 140 6.70 -30.71 1.36
CA ARG A 140 7.18 -30.17 0.07
C ARG A 140 8.68 -30.36 -0.14
N ASN A 141 9.48 -30.11 0.88
CA ASN A 141 10.94 -30.26 0.84
C ASN A 141 11.44 -31.65 1.28
N TRP A 142 10.55 -32.61 1.53
CA TRP A 142 10.93 -33.95 1.98
C TRP A 142 11.77 -34.67 0.91
N PRO A 143 13.04 -35.00 1.19
CA PRO A 143 13.96 -35.51 0.18
C PRO A 143 13.74 -36.99 -0.19
N PHE A 144 12.86 -37.69 0.54
CA PHE A 144 12.58 -39.12 0.35
C PHE A 144 11.16 -39.40 -0.14
N LYS A 145 10.53 -38.45 -0.84
CA LYS A 145 9.23 -38.72 -1.47
C LYS A 145 9.37 -39.84 -2.49
N ASP A 146 8.39 -40.72 -2.50
CA ASP A 146 8.30 -41.78 -3.50
C ASP A 146 6.99 -41.72 -4.31
N ASP A 147 6.89 -42.58 -5.32
CA ASP A 147 5.74 -42.61 -6.23
C ASP A 147 4.42 -43.03 -5.53
N THR A 148 4.47 -43.50 -4.28
CA THR A 148 3.29 -43.85 -3.48
C THR A 148 2.74 -42.68 -2.66
N ASP A 149 3.53 -41.61 -2.52
CA ASP A 149 3.17 -40.38 -1.81
C ASP A 149 2.29 -39.42 -2.63
N PHE A 150 2.19 -39.64 -3.93
CA PHE A 150 1.30 -38.89 -4.82
C PHE A 150 0.07 -39.73 -5.14
N PRO A 151 -1.16 -39.19 -5.02
CA PRO A 151 -2.35 -39.93 -5.43
C PRO A 151 -2.19 -40.29 -6.91
N SER A 152 -2.31 -41.58 -7.21
CA SER A 152 -2.23 -42.07 -8.58
C SER A 152 -3.21 -41.27 -9.42
N SER A 153 -2.71 -40.56 -10.42
CA SER A 153 -3.55 -39.84 -11.38
C SER A 153 -4.47 -40.87 -12.01
N SER A 154 -5.70 -40.96 -11.51
CA SER A 154 -6.73 -41.78 -12.12
C SER A 154 -7.12 -41.09 -13.41
N LEU A 155 -6.41 -41.44 -14.48
CA LEU A 155 -6.84 -41.26 -15.85
C LEU A 155 -8.20 -41.94 -16.00
N VAL A 156 -9.26 -41.14 -16.03
CA VAL A 156 -10.49 -41.41 -16.77
C VAL A 156 -10.92 -40.11 -17.44
#